data_AF-A5E6B6-F1
#
_entry.id   AF-A5E6B6-F1
#
_cell.length_a   1.000
_cell.length_b   1.000
_cell.length_c   1.000
_cell.angle_alpha   90.00
_cell.angle_beta   90.00
_cell.angle_gamma   90.00
#
_symmetry.space_group_name_H-M   'P 1'
#
loop_
_entity.id
_entity.type
_entity.pdbx_description
1 polymer ?
#
loop_
_entity_poly.entity_id
_entity_poly.type
_entity_poly.pdbx_seq_one_letter_code
_entity_poly.pdbx_strand_id
1 'polypeptide(L)'
;MLQTIMNLTLFISQLEHDQYLNESLLSEPEFIITSLPPLYLASKIANGTYTSSEVTAAFVKKYLIAHYSSGINPQVYQEIHEALAMAKFLDAYYKNTGKSTIGPLHGLPVSKDQLSAILSPFEGVADDALGYVKLNFTHYDLSGSLQGPVSPRMNPSIVKGANAVLA
;
A
#
# COMPACT_ATOMS: atom_id res chain seq x y z
N MET A 1 13.86 3.19 5.78
CA MET A 1 12.60 3.96 5.67
C MET A 1 12.76 5.21 4.82
N LEU A 2 13.76 6.04 5.17
CA LEU A 2 14.08 7.34 4.56
C LEU A 2 14.21 7.33 3.03
N GLN A 3 14.88 6.34 2.42
CA GLN A 3 15.04 6.27 0.95
C GLN A 3 13.71 6.27 0.20
N THR A 4 12.75 5.44 0.62
CA THR A 4 11.43 5.35 -0.03
C THR A 4 10.62 6.62 0.15
N ILE A 5 10.75 7.27 1.31
CA ILE A 5 10.10 8.55 1.59
C ILE A 5 10.69 9.63 0.67
N MET A 6 12.02 9.74 0.60
CA MET A 6 12.68 10.69 -0.30
C MET A 6 12.31 10.46 -1.76
N ASN A 7 12.27 9.20 -2.22
CA ASN A 7 11.84 8.86 -3.57
C ASN A 7 10.39 9.28 -3.84
N LEU A 8 9.52 9.19 -2.84
CA LEU A 8 8.13 9.60 -2.97
C LEU A 8 7.97 11.12 -2.98
N THR A 9 8.71 11.84 -2.13
CA THR A 9 8.75 13.31 -2.15
C THR A 9 9.24 13.84 -3.50
N LEU A 10 10.29 13.24 -4.06
CA LEU A 10 10.79 13.58 -5.40
C LEU A 10 9.73 13.31 -6.47
N PHE A 11 9.03 12.18 -6.38
CA PHE A 11 7.95 11.84 -7.30
C PHE A 11 6.78 12.84 -7.24
N ILE A 12 6.42 13.31 -6.05
CA ILE A 12 5.37 14.33 -5.89
C ILE A 12 5.81 15.67 -6.47
N SER A 13 7.07 16.05 -6.30
CA SER A 13 7.62 17.24 -6.96
C SER A 13 7.61 17.11 -8.49
N GLN A 14 7.79 15.90 -9.04
CA GLN A 14 7.63 15.67 -10.49
C GLN A 14 6.19 15.86 -10.94
N LEU A 15 5.20 15.42 -10.15
CA LEU A 15 3.78 15.63 -10.45
C LEU A 15 3.38 17.11 -10.53
N GLU A 16 3.98 17.97 -9.69
CA GLU A 16 3.76 19.43 -9.74
C GLU A 16 4.12 20.05 -11.09
N HIS A 17 5.06 19.45 -11.82
CA HIS A 17 5.60 19.97 -13.07
C HIS A 17 5.05 19.24 -14.31
N ASP A 18 4.25 18.19 -14.13
CA ASP A 18 3.68 17.40 -15.23
C ASP A 18 2.30 17.94 -15.63
N GLN A 19 2.15 18.25 -16.91
CA GLN A 19 0.93 18.84 -17.46
C GLN A 19 -0.19 17.81 -17.71
N TYR A 20 0.15 16.52 -17.80
CA TYR A 20 -0.75 15.47 -18.30
C TYR A 20 -1.14 14.44 -17.25
N LEU A 21 -0.40 14.34 -16.14
CA LEU A 21 -0.69 13.47 -14.99
C LEU A 21 -1.09 12.05 -15.41
N ASN A 22 -0.30 11.46 -16.32
CA ASN A 22 -0.60 10.15 -16.87
C ASN A 22 0.42 9.10 -16.39
N GLU A 23 0.12 7.81 -16.63
CA GLU A 23 0.92 6.69 -16.14
C GLU A 23 2.35 6.62 -16.71
N SER A 24 2.73 7.48 -17.67
CA SER A 24 4.11 7.56 -18.18
C SER A 24 5.14 7.99 -17.14
N LEU A 25 4.70 8.54 -16.00
CA LEU A 25 5.54 8.86 -14.86
C LEU A 25 5.97 7.62 -14.06
N LEU A 26 5.31 6.48 -14.23
CA LEU A 26 5.77 5.22 -13.65
C LEU A 26 6.97 4.71 -14.43
N SER A 27 8.00 4.24 -13.71
CA SER A 27 9.04 3.45 -14.35
C SER A 27 8.46 2.15 -14.94
N GLU A 28 9.12 1.57 -15.94
CA GLU A 28 8.68 0.31 -16.56
C GLU A 28 8.39 -0.81 -15.54
N PRO A 29 9.24 -1.06 -14.51
CA PRO A 29 8.91 -2.04 -13.48
C PRO A 29 7.65 -1.71 -12.68
N GLU A 30 7.43 -0.43 -12.36
CA GLU A 30 6.24 0.01 -11.60
C GLU A 30 4.96 -0.11 -12.44
N PHE A 31 5.04 0.20 -13.73
CA PHE A 31 3.95 -0.02 -14.66
C PHE A 31 3.60 -1.51 -14.77
N ILE A 32 4.60 -2.38 -14.90
CA ILE A 32 4.40 -3.84 -14.94
C ILE A 32 3.73 -4.31 -13.64
N ILE A 33 4.29 -3.92 -12.48
CA ILE A 33 3.74 -4.30 -11.17
C ILE A 33 2.26 -3.89 -11.05
N THR A 34 1.92 -2.65 -11.41
CA THR A 34 0.55 -2.13 -11.28
C THR A 34 -0.41 -2.61 -12.37
N SER A 35 0.08 -3.34 -13.36
CA SER A 35 -0.72 -3.95 -14.43
C SER A 35 -0.95 -5.46 -14.24
N LEU A 36 -0.28 -6.09 -13.27
CA LEU A 36 -0.43 -7.51 -12.99
C LEU A 36 -1.74 -7.81 -12.23
N PRO A 37 -2.40 -8.96 -12.50
CA PRO A 37 -3.55 -9.36 -11.70
C PRO A 37 -3.15 -9.64 -10.23
N PRO A 38 -4.03 -9.36 -9.24
CA PRO A 38 -3.69 -9.48 -7.81
C PRO A 38 -3.17 -10.86 -7.39
N LEU A 39 -3.74 -11.93 -7.94
CA LEU A 39 -3.31 -13.31 -7.64
C LEU A 39 -1.87 -13.57 -8.10
N TYR A 40 -1.47 -13.01 -9.25
CA TYR A 40 -0.10 -13.13 -9.74
C TYR A 40 0.85 -12.31 -8.86
N LEU A 41 0.47 -11.09 -8.47
CA LEU A 41 1.26 -10.29 -7.53
C LEU A 41 1.47 -11.01 -6.20
N ALA A 42 0.41 -11.57 -5.60
CA ALA A 42 0.51 -12.33 -4.37
C ALA A 42 1.50 -13.51 -4.50
N SER A 43 1.44 -14.24 -5.63
CA SER A 43 2.39 -15.33 -5.90
C SER A 43 3.84 -14.85 -6.04
N LYS A 44 4.05 -13.69 -6.67
CA LYS A 44 5.37 -13.07 -6.89
C LYS A 44 5.95 -12.49 -5.59
N ILE A 45 5.11 -12.04 -4.67
CA ILE A 45 5.55 -11.64 -3.33
C ILE A 45 5.90 -12.89 -2.51
N ALA A 46 5.03 -13.90 -2.50
CA ALA A 46 5.22 -15.11 -1.72
C ALA A 46 6.50 -15.88 -2.10
N ASN A 47 6.90 -15.86 -3.38
CA ASN A 47 8.14 -16.49 -3.84
C ASN A 47 9.37 -15.57 -3.80
N GLY A 48 9.19 -14.31 -3.37
CA GLY A 48 10.26 -13.32 -3.24
C GLY A 48 10.75 -12.73 -4.57
N THR A 49 9.98 -12.83 -5.67
CA THR A 49 10.29 -12.11 -6.92
C THR A 49 10.12 -10.59 -6.74
N TYR A 50 9.09 -10.18 -6.00
CA TYR A 50 8.87 -8.80 -5.61
C TYR A 50 8.80 -8.69 -4.09
N THR A 51 9.26 -7.57 -3.56
CA THR A 51 9.03 -7.21 -2.16
C THR A 51 7.68 -6.51 -2.01
N SER A 52 7.10 -6.61 -0.82
CA SER A 52 5.88 -5.88 -0.45
C SER A 52 6.10 -4.38 -0.61
N SER A 53 7.29 -3.88 -0.26
CA SER A 53 7.65 -2.46 -0.37
C SER A 53 7.67 -1.97 -1.82
N GLU A 54 8.22 -2.74 -2.76
CA GLU A 54 8.23 -2.41 -4.19
C GLU A 54 6.80 -2.35 -4.73
N VAL A 55 6.00 -3.38 -4.43
CA VAL A 55 4.62 -3.44 -4.90
C VAL A 55 3.80 -2.29 -4.32
N THR A 56 3.87 -2.05 -3.01
CA THR A 56 3.16 -0.96 -2.36
C THR A 56 3.56 0.41 -2.92
N ALA A 57 4.86 0.65 -3.12
CA ALA A 57 5.35 1.91 -3.67
C ALA A 57 4.81 2.18 -5.09
N ALA A 58 4.77 1.16 -5.95
CA ALA A 58 4.25 1.28 -7.31
C ALA A 58 2.74 1.64 -7.30
N PHE A 59 1.95 0.97 -6.46
CA PHE A 59 0.53 1.27 -6.30
C PHE A 59 0.28 2.66 -5.69
N VAL A 60 1.08 3.08 -4.71
CA VAL A 60 1.02 4.44 -4.16
C VAL A 60 1.30 5.47 -5.25
N LYS A 61 2.34 5.30 -6.07
CA LYS A 61 2.63 6.24 -7.16
C LYS A 61 1.49 6.32 -8.17
N LYS A 62 0.92 5.17 -8.56
CA LYS A 62 -0.24 5.12 -9.46
C LYS A 62 -1.45 5.85 -8.87
N TYR A 63 -1.70 5.67 -7.58
CA TYR A 63 -2.72 6.41 -6.86
C TYR A 63 -2.43 7.92 -6.85
N LEU A 64 -1.20 8.34 -6.54
CA LEU A 64 -0.82 9.75 -6.55
C LEU A 64 -1.08 10.37 -7.92
N ILE A 65 -0.68 9.73 -9.02
CA ILE A 65 -0.96 10.19 -10.40
C ILE A 65 -2.47 10.40 -10.60
N ALA A 66 -3.30 9.40 -10.28
CA ALA A 66 -4.74 9.42 -10.53
C ALA A 66 -5.50 10.47 -9.69
N HIS A 67 -4.99 10.81 -8.50
CA HIS A 67 -5.68 11.67 -7.54
C HIS A 67 -5.01 13.04 -7.34
N TYR A 68 -3.90 13.32 -8.02
CA TYR A 68 -3.13 14.54 -7.81
C TYR A 68 -3.97 15.81 -8.05
N SER A 69 -4.75 15.85 -9.14
CA SER A 69 -5.59 17.00 -9.51
C SER A 69 -6.70 17.32 -8.51
N SER A 70 -7.10 16.34 -7.68
CA SER A 70 -8.13 16.51 -6.64
C SER A 70 -7.57 17.10 -5.34
N GLY A 71 -6.26 17.28 -5.24
CA GLY A 71 -5.58 17.72 -4.03
C GLY A 71 -5.32 16.55 -3.08
N ILE A 72 -4.05 16.35 -2.73
CA ILE A 72 -3.65 15.32 -1.77
C ILE A 72 -3.60 15.95 -0.39
N ASN A 73 -4.50 15.50 0.48
CA ASN A 73 -4.60 16.03 1.83
C ASN A 73 -3.51 15.46 2.75
N PRO A 74 -3.15 16.14 3.86
CA PRO A 74 -2.16 15.66 4.83
C PRO A 74 -2.46 14.28 5.44
N GLN A 75 -3.74 13.90 5.54
CA GLN A 75 -4.14 12.59 6.08
C GLN A 75 -3.72 11.45 5.16
N VAL A 76 -3.86 11.63 3.83
CA VAL A 76 -3.42 10.67 2.81
C VAL A 76 -1.92 10.48 2.87
N TYR A 77 -1.13 11.54 3.10
CA TYR A 77 0.31 11.39 3.30
C TYR A 77 0.62 10.46 4.48
N GLN A 78 -0.04 10.66 5.62
CA GLN A 78 0.13 9.81 6.80
C GLN A 78 -0.24 8.36 6.52
N GLU A 79 -1.35 8.11 5.82
CA GLU A 79 -1.79 6.77 5.45
C GLU A 79 -0.83 6.08 4.46
N ILE A 80 -0.24 6.83 3.53
CA ILE A 80 0.82 6.32 2.64
C ILE A 80 2.05 5.90 3.45
N HIS A 81 2.46 6.70 4.44
CA HIS A 81 3.57 6.36 5.32
C HIS A 81 3.30 5.07 6.10
N GLU A 82 2.10 4.90 6.62
CA GLU A 82 1.68 3.69 7.33
C GLU A 82 1.68 2.46 6.41
N ALA A 83 1.17 2.59 5.17
CA ALA A 83 1.19 1.53 4.19
C ALA A 83 2.62 1.08 3.86
N LEU A 84 3.53 2.04 3.61
CA LEU A 84 4.94 1.75 3.32
C LEU A 84 5.69 1.17 4.53
N ALA A 85 5.33 1.58 5.75
CA ALA A 85 5.89 1.00 6.97
C ALA A 85 5.46 -0.46 7.14
N MET A 86 4.17 -0.75 6.93
CA MET A 86 3.65 -2.12 6.98
C MET A 86 4.30 -3.02 5.93
N ALA A 87 4.46 -2.53 4.70
CA ALA A 87 5.14 -3.26 3.63
C ALA A 87 6.57 -3.65 4.02
N LYS A 88 7.32 -2.75 4.64
CA LYS A 88 8.69 -3.03 5.13
C LYS A 88 8.72 -4.03 6.27
N PHE A 89 7.75 -3.93 7.18
CA PHE A 89 7.60 -4.91 8.26
C PHE A 89 7.39 -6.31 7.68
N LEU A 90 6.54 -6.44 6.66
CA LEU A 90 6.26 -7.72 5.99
C LEU A 90 7.50 -8.26 5.25
N ASP A 91 8.26 -7.41 4.59
CA ASP A 91 9.53 -7.80 3.96
C ASP A 91 10.56 -8.28 5.00
N ALA A 92 10.65 -7.60 6.14
CA ALA A 92 11.52 -7.98 7.24
C ALA A 92 11.07 -9.32 7.85
N TYR A 93 9.76 -9.50 8.07
CA TYR A 93 9.18 -10.76 8.52
C TYR A 93 9.54 -11.90 7.56
N TYR A 94 9.30 -11.71 6.27
CA TYR A 94 9.59 -12.70 5.22
C TYR A 94 11.06 -13.11 5.26
N LYS A 95 11.98 -12.14 5.35
CA LYS A 95 13.41 -12.41 5.43
C LYS A 95 13.80 -13.15 6.72
N ASN A 96 13.31 -12.68 7.87
CA ASN A 96 13.72 -13.19 9.18
C ASN A 96 13.15 -14.58 9.49
N THR A 97 12.04 -14.94 8.87
CA THR A 97 11.38 -16.25 9.03
C THR A 97 11.80 -17.28 7.97
N GLY A 98 12.83 -16.97 7.17
CA GLY A 98 13.33 -17.89 6.15
C GLY A 98 12.40 -18.02 4.95
N LYS A 99 11.84 -16.91 4.47
CA LYS A 99 10.91 -16.80 3.33
C LYS A 99 9.51 -17.35 3.60
N SER A 100 9.03 -17.17 4.83
CA SER A 100 7.66 -17.54 5.21
C SER A 100 6.72 -16.34 5.13
N THR A 101 5.51 -16.56 4.65
CA THR A 101 4.45 -15.54 4.55
C THR A 101 3.54 -15.59 5.79
N ILE A 102 3.07 -14.43 6.26
CA ILE A 102 2.07 -14.35 7.36
C ILE A 102 0.74 -15.01 6.97
N GLY A 103 0.33 -14.86 5.71
CA GLY A 103 -0.95 -15.35 5.20
C GLY A 103 -1.03 -15.28 3.67
N PRO A 104 -2.19 -15.65 3.08
CA PRO A 104 -2.34 -15.77 1.63
C PRO A 104 -2.25 -14.42 0.88
N LEU A 105 -2.43 -13.29 1.57
CA LEU A 105 -2.32 -11.95 1.00
C LEU A 105 -1.05 -11.23 1.47
N HIS A 106 -0.03 -11.97 1.93
CA HIS A 106 1.19 -11.39 2.47
C HIS A 106 1.78 -10.32 1.53
N GLY A 107 1.88 -9.09 2.04
CA GLY A 107 2.51 -7.97 1.33
C GLY A 107 1.67 -7.34 0.22
N LEU A 108 0.52 -7.92 -0.13
CA LEU A 108 -0.31 -7.43 -1.22
C LEU A 108 -1.02 -6.13 -0.80
N PRO A 109 -0.94 -5.04 -1.58
CA PRO A 109 -1.77 -3.87 -1.34
C PRO A 109 -3.24 -4.16 -1.65
N VAL A 110 -4.13 -3.95 -0.67
CA VAL A 110 -5.56 -4.27 -0.76
C VAL A 110 -6.40 -3.11 -0.19
N SER A 111 -7.46 -2.73 -0.91
CA SER A 111 -8.47 -1.78 -0.44
C SER A 111 -9.53 -2.45 0.43
N LYS A 112 -10.35 -1.68 1.15
CA LYS A 112 -11.41 -2.18 2.02
C LYS A 112 -12.50 -2.86 1.20
N ASP A 113 -12.85 -2.30 0.06
CA ASP A 113 -13.88 -2.89 -0.81
C ASP A 113 -13.40 -4.23 -1.36
N GLN A 114 -12.13 -4.31 -1.78
CA GLN A 114 -11.50 -5.56 -2.20
C GLN A 114 -11.47 -6.58 -1.05
N LEU A 115 -11.05 -6.16 0.14
CA LEU A 115 -11.00 -7.02 1.32
C LEU A 115 -12.39 -7.52 1.71
N SER A 116 -13.39 -6.64 1.71
CA SER A 116 -14.78 -6.98 2.02
C SER A 116 -15.35 -7.97 1.00
N ALA A 117 -15.05 -7.82 -0.28
CA ALA A 117 -15.46 -8.77 -1.31
C ALA A 117 -14.77 -10.14 -1.15
N ILE A 118 -13.51 -10.17 -0.69
CA ILE A 118 -12.78 -11.40 -0.40
C ILE A 118 -13.35 -12.10 0.84
N LEU A 119 -13.69 -11.33 1.87
CA LEU A 119 -14.11 -11.85 3.18
C LEU A 119 -15.61 -12.10 3.31
N SER A 120 -16.47 -11.52 2.47
CA SER A 120 -17.93 -11.72 2.56
C SER A 120 -18.39 -13.18 2.58
N PRO A 121 -17.70 -14.16 1.94
CA PRO A 121 -18.06 -15.57 2.06
C PRO A 121 -17.60 -16.24 3.36
N PHE A 122 -16.77 -15.59 4.17
CA PHE A 122 -16.09 -16.18 5.33
C PHE A 122 -16.38 -15.37 6.60
N GLU A 123 -17.34 -15.82 7.41
CA GLU A 123 -17.62 -15.21 8.71
C GLU A 123 -16.51 -15.51 9.74
N GLY A 124 -16.13 -14.50 10.52
CA GLY A 124 -15.23 -14.66 11.67
C GLY A 124 -13.73 -14.69 11.38
N VAL A 125 -13.30 -14.41 10.14
CA VAL A 125 -11.87 -14.27 9.81
C VAL A 125 -11.36 -12.91 10.31
N ALA A 126 -10.32 -12.93 11.13
CA ALA A 126 -9.65 -11.71 11.56
C ALA A 126 -8.85 -11.11 10.38
N ASP A 127 -9.10 -9.84 10.04
CA ASP A 127 -8.46 -9.15 8.91
C ASP A 127 -6.92 -9.23 8.93
N ASP A 128 -6.32 -9.18 10.11
CA ASP A 128 -4.87 -9.17 10.30
C ASP A 128 -4.19 -10.52 9.99
N ALA A 129 -4.95 -11.63 9.99
CA ALA A 129 -4.44 -12.96 9.67
C ALA A 129 -4.06 -13.13 8.19
N LEU A 130 -4.49 -12.23 7.31
CA LEU A 130 -4.25 -12.34 5.86
C LEU A 130 -2.89 -11.76 5.43
N GLY A 131 -2.29 -10.88 6.24
CA GLY A 131 -0.96 -10.32 6.00
C GLY A 131 -0.86 -9.23 4.91
N TYR A 132 -1.96 -8.57 4.56
CA TYR A 132 -2.01 -7.57 3.49
C TYR A 132 -1.46 -6.18 3.92
N VAL A 133 -1.18 -5.33 2.93
CA VAL A 133 -0.90 -3.89 3.12
C VAL A 133 -2.16 -3.11 2.79
N LYS A 134 -2.60 -2.25 3.71
CA LYS A 134 -3.83 -1.47 3.54
C LYS A 134 -3.60 -0.26 2.64
N LEU A 135 -4.42 -0.10 1.59
CA LEU A 135 -4.46 1.09 0.71
C LEU A 135 -5.85 1.74 0.71
N ASN A 136 -6.35 2.09 1.89
CA ASN A 136 -7.61 2.83 2.03
C ASN A 136 -7.32 4.28 2.34
N PHE A 137 -6.99 5.03 1.29
CA PHE A 137 -6.68 6.43 1.45
C PHE A 137 -7.96 7.25 1.61
N THR A 138 -7.96 8.15 2.59
CA THR A 138 -9.10 8.98 2.89
C THR A 138 -9.22 10.08 1.84
N HIS A 139 -10.33 10.08 1.09
CA HIS A 139 -10.63 11.09 0.10
C HIS A 139 -11.65 12.10 0.63
N TYR A 140 -11.44 13.36 0.30
CA TYR A 140 -12.47 14.38 0.40
C TYR A 140 -12.97 14.65 -1.00
N ASP A 141 -14.29 14.74 -1.17
CA ASP A 141 -14.84 15.23 -2.42
C ASP A 141 -14.55 16.74 -2.58
N LEU A 142 -14.88 17.28 -3.76
CA LEU A 142 -14.72 18.72 -4.04
C LEU A 142 -15.56 19.62 -3.13
N SER A 143 -16.52 19.07 -2.38
CA SER A 143 -17.31 19.78 -1.37
C SER A 143 -16.69 19.76 0.03
N GLY A 144 -15.56 19.07 0.21
CA GLY A 144 -14.89 18.88 1.50
C GLY A 144 -15.56 17.83 2.39
N SER A 145 -16.49 17.04 1.84
CA SER A 145 -17.15 15.96 2.57
C SER A 145 -16.31 14.68 2.51
N LEU A 146 -16.24 13.94 3.64
CA LEU A 146 -15.53 12.67 3.72
C LEU A 146 -16.22 11.62 2.85
N GLN A 147 -15.51 11.09 1.86
CA GLN A 147 -15.89 9.84 1.20
C GLN A 147 -14.82 8.79 1.45
N GLY A 148 -15.14 7.83 2.31
CA GLY A 148 -14.27 6.70 2.57
C GLY A 148 -14.67 6.01 3.87
N PRO A 149 -14.57 4.68 3.94
CA PRO A 149 -14.88 3.98 5.17
C PRO A 149 -13.88 4.32 6.29
N VAL A 150 -14.41 4.62 7.48
CA VAL A 150 -13.59 4.72 8.70
C VAL A 150 -12.90 3.38 8.96
N SER A 151 -11.58 3.43 9.06
CA SER A 151 -10.68 2.32 9.34
C SER A 151 -11.06 1.51 10.59
N PRO A 152 -11.12 0.16 10.53
CA PRO A 152 -10.92 -0.65 11.73
C PRO A 152 -9.53 -0.35 12.31
N ARG A 153 -9.43 -0.18 13.63
CA ARG A 153 -8.15 0.06 14.31
C ARG A 153 -7.25 -1.18 14.13
N MET A 154 -6.03 -0.99 13.62
CA MET A 154 -5.03 -2.06 13.59
C MET A 154 -4.76 -2.61 15.00
N ASN A 155 -4.49 -3.91 15.08
CA ASN A 155 -4.08 -4.57 16.31
C ASN A 155 -2.80 -3.87 16.87
N PRO A 156 -2.82 -3.36 18.12
CA PRO A 156 -1.69 -2.63 18.72
C PRO A 156 -0.37 -3.42 18.71
N SER A 157 -0.42 -4.74 18.72
CA SER A 157 0.76 -5.61 18.67
C SER A 157 1.49 -5.54 17.32
N ILE A 158 0.74 -5.39 16.23
CA ILE A 158 1.28 -5.22 14.87
C ILE A 158 1.88 -3.82 14.72
N VAL A 159 1.22 -2.80 15.28
CA VAL A 159 1.72 -1.42 15.30
C VAL A 159 3.02 -1.30 16.10
N LYS A 160 3.13 -1.99 17.24
CA LYS A 160 4.39 -2.06 18.01
C LYS A 160 5.51 -2.75 17.22
N GLY A 161 5.19 -3.83 16.50
CA GLY A 161 6.13 -4.52 15.61
C GLY A 161 6.62 -3.61 14.48
N ALA A 162 5.73 -2.85 13.85
CA ALA A 162 6.08 -1.86 12.85
C ALA A 162 6.99 -0.78 13.44
N ASN A 163 6.62 -0.18 14.58
CA ASN A 163 7.42 0.86 15.24
C ASN A 163 8.81 0.38 15.70
N ALA A 164 8.96 -0.90 16.07
CA ALA A 164 10.27 -1.48 16.42
C ALA A 164 11.20 -1.65 15.21
N VAL A 165 10.65 -1.76 13.99
CA VAL A 165 11.39 -1.76 12.72
C VAL A 165 11.70 -0.32 12.26
N LEU A 166 11.00 0.68 12.81
CA LEU A 166 11.19 2.10 12.51
C LEU A 166 12.30 2.77 13.36
N ALA A 167 12.75 2.13 14.45
CA ALA A 167 13.83 2.57 15.34
C ALA A 167 15.20 2.00 14.93
#